data_AF-A0A7S1YAL7-F1
#
_entry.id   AF-A0A7S1YAL7-F1
#
_cell.length_a   1.000
_cell.length_b   1.000
_cell.length_c   1.000
_cell.angle_alpha   90.00
_cell.angle_beta   90.00
_cell.angle_gamma   90.00
#
_symmetry.space_group_name_H-M   'P 1'
#
loop_
_entity.id
_entity.type
_entity.pdbx_description
1 polymer ?
#
loop_
_entity_poly.entity_id
_entity_poly.type
_entity_poly.pdbx_seq_one_letter_code
_entity_poly.pdbx_strand_id
1 'polypeptide(L)'
;TGNHRNGKHGATYNTTAYKATENVAKAVHLVRHPLDNIVSRFHLWYKTQLRQLNNKEQSPSTIVLPRHANNSMGFKNWCTEKDRSSSLIGQIVSAREDNKPLLGPRSREDDDQKWIDLLSDIPCRQEFFQYVQWHNLAFSMTEELLRIPTIVIHYNDYRDSLKETIQKLLDFLELPNVQPDAVIFKAGKEYFDYYSESDRQAIKSFVMAYSTNETWQHLKGYDF
;
A
#
# COMPACT_ATOMS: atom_id res chain seq x y z
N THR A 1 -60.96 8.11 -2.14
CA THR A 1 -59.71 8.79 -1.71
C THR A 1 -58.77 7.76 -1.13
N GLY A 2 -57.51 7.83 -1.55
CA GLY A 2 -56.63 6.67 -1.72
C GLY A 2 -56.02 6.09 -0.44
N ASN A 3 -55.91 4.77 -0.45
CA ASN A 3 -55.28 3.94 0.57
C ASN A 3 -53.79 3.79 0.22
N HIS A 4 -52.91 4.60 0.82
CA HIS A 4 -51.46 4.48 0.65
C HIS A 4 -50.87 3.55 1.73
N ARG A 5 -50.67 2.28 1.37
CA ARG A 5 -49.79 1.37 2.12
C ARG A 5 -48.33 1.67 1.75
N ASN A 6 -47.61 2.34 2.66
CA ASN A 6 -46.15 2.44 2.61
C ASN A 6 -45.54 1.19 3.24
N GLY A 7 -45.24 0.18 2.43
CA GLY A 7 -44.41 -0.96 2.81
C GLY A 7 -42.95 -0.54 2.87
N LYS A 8 -42.45 -0.17 4.06
CA LYS A 8 -41.01 -0.11 4.31
C LYS A 8 -40.50 -1.54 4.52
N HIS A 9 -39.96 -2.15 3.46
CA HIS A 9 -39.08 -3.30 3.59
C HIS A 9 -37.76 -2.83 4.22
N GLY A 10 -37.71 -2.86 5.55
CA GLY A 10 -36.45 -2.77 6.27
C GLY A 10 -35.64 -4.03 5.99
N ALA A 11 -34.65 -3.94 5.10
CA ALA A 11 -33.64 -4.96 4.98
C ALA A 11 -32.87 -5.02 6.29
N THR A 12 -33.11 -6.06 7.09
CA THR A 12 -32.29 -6.42 8.24
C THR A 12 -30.96 -6.95 7.71
N TYR A 13 -29.93 -6.11 7.75
CA TYR A 13 -28.57 -6.56 7.55
C TYR A 13 -28.15 -7.31 8.81
N ASN A 14 -28.04 -8.64 8.72
CA ASN A 14 -27.40 -9.44 9.75
C ASN A 14 -25.90 -9.16 9.71
N THR A 15 -25.46 -8.15 10.44
CA THR A 15 -24.04 -7.92 10.69
C THR A 15 -23.57 -8.96 11.68
N THR A 16 -23.19 -10.15 11.21
CA THR A 16 -22.39 -11.07 12.02
C THR A 16 -21.10 -10.36 12.39
N ALA A 17 -20.98 -9.95 13.66
CA ALA A 17 -19.75 -9.38 14.19
C ALA A 17 -18.66 -10.44 14.09
N TYR A 18 -17.71 -10.24 13.16
CA TYR A 18 -16.56 -11.12 13.01
C TYR A 18 -15.67 -10.97 14.24
N LYS A 19 -15.60 -12.00 15.08
CA LYS A 19 -14.65 -12.05 16.19
C LYS A 19 -13.32 -12.58 15.67
N ALA A 20 -12.48 -11.65 15.22
CA ALA A 20 -11.15 -11.97 14.66
C ALA A 20 -10.30 -12.79 15.64
N THR A 21 -10.41 -12.52 16.94
CA THR A 21 -9.67 -13.21 18.01
C THR A 21 -10.02 -14.69 18.16
N GLU A 22 -11.20 -15.13 17.71
CA GLU A 22 -11.66 -16.52 17.85
C GLU A 22 -11.37 -17.37 16.60
N ASN A 23 -11.08 -16.74 15.45
CA ASN A 23 -11.03 -17.42 14.15
C ASN A 23 -9.66 -17.35 13.43
N VAL A 24 -8.73 -16.54 13.92
CA VAL A 24 -7.40 -16.39 13.32
C VAL A 24 -6.35 -16.94 14.28
N ALA A 25 -5.70 -18.04 13.90
CA ALA A 25 -4.69 -18.72 14.74
C ALA A 25 -3.26 -18.27 14.43
N LYS A 26 -2.98 -17.88 13.18
CA LYS A 26 -1.64 -17.53 12.69
C LYS A 26 -1.77 -16.45 11.59
N ALA A 27 -0.74 -15.63 11.43
CA ALA A 27 -0.65 -14.68 10.32
C ALA A 27 0.65 -14.84 9.51
N VAL A 28 0.55 -14.60 8.21
CA VAL A 28 1.71 -14.49 7.32
C VAL A 28 1.75 -13.06 6.79
N HIS A 29 2.82 -12.35 7.11
CA HIS A 29 3.03 -10.97 6.68
C HIS A 29 4.03 -10.95 5.52
N LEU A 30 3.53 -10.66 4.32
CA LEU A 30 4.39 -10.47 3.14
C LEU A 30 4.89 -9.02 3.09
N VAL A 31 6.21 -8.84 3.05
CA VAL A 31 6.85 -7.54 2.89
C VAL A 31 7.54 -7.50 1.52
N ARG A 32 7.36 -6.40 0.79
CA ARG A 32 7.99 -6.20 -0.52
C ARG A 32 8.92 -4.99 -0.49
N HIS A 33 9.78 -4.86 -1.49
CA HIS A 33 10.51 -3.63 -1.71
C HIS A 33 9.55 -2.43 -1.86
N PRO A 34 9.69 -1.33 -1.10
CA PRO A 34 8.76 -0.19 -1.14
C PRO A 34 8.64 0.42 -2.54
N LEU A 35 9.75 0.71 -3.20
CA LEU A 35 9.77 1.27 -4.57
C LEU A 35 9.02 0.37 -5.57
N ASP A 36 9.36 -0.92 -5.62
CA ASP A 36 8.70 -1.86 -6.54
C ASP A 36 7.22 -2.04 -6.23
N ASN A 37 6.85 -2.00 -4.95
CA ASN A 37 5.46 -2.15 -4.55
C ASN A 37 4.60 -1.02 -5.12
N ILE A 38 5.05 0.23 -5.00
CA ILE A 38 4.31 1.40 -5.50
C ILE A 38 4.23 1.40 -7.03
N VAL A 39 5.33 1.14 -7.73
CA VAL A 39 5.31 1.07 -9.20
C VAL A 39 4.44 -0.09 -9.69
N SER A 40 4.44 -1.23 -8.99
CA SER A 40 3.56 -2.35 -9.34
C SER A 40 2.07 -2.04 -9.16
N ARG A 41 1.70 -1.19 -8.19
CA ARG A 41 0.32 -0.68 -8.03
C ARG A 41 -0.07 0.20 -9.22
N PHE A 42 0.83 1.05 -9.70
CA PHE A 42 0.62 1.81 -10.94
C PHE A 42 0.41 0.89 -12.15
N HIS A 43 1.26 -0.12 -12.32
CA HIS A 43 1.11 -1.09 -13.41
C HIS A 43 -0.21 -1.86 -13.35
N LEU A 44 -0.64 -2.26 -12.15
CA LEU A 44 -1.94 -2.93 -11.96
C LEU A 44 -3.10 -1.99 -12.29
N TRP A 45 -3.04 -0.75 -11.83
CA TRP A 45 -4.01 0.29 -12.17
C TRP A 45 -4.07 0.49 -13.70
N TYR A 46 -2.92 0.68 -14.35
CA TYR A 46 -2.84 0.89 -15.80
C TYR A 46 -3.45 -0.28 -16.60
N LYS A 47 -3.13 -1.53 -16.22
CA LYS A 47 -3.72 -2.73 -16.81
C LYS A 47 -5.24 -2.80 -16.60
N THR A 48 -5.71 -2.37 -15.43
CA THR A 48 -7.15 -2.33 -15.13
C THR A 48 -7.86 -1.31 -16.01
N GLN A 49 -7.28 -0.12 -16.19
CA GLN A 49 -7.80 0.89 -17.11
C GLN A 49 -7.85 0.37 -18.55
N LEU A 50 -6.78 -0.27 -19.05
CA LEU A 50 -6.75 -0.89 -20.37
C LEU A 50 -7.87 -1.93 -20.58
N ARG A 51 -8.12 -2.78 -19.59
CA ARG A 51 -9.21 -3.77 -19.66
C ARG A 51 -10.58 -3.12 -19.75
N GLN A 52 -10.79 -2.04 -19.00
CA GLN A 52 -12.06 -1.30 -19.03
C GLN A 52 -12.31 -0.62 -20.38
N LEU A 53 -11.25 -0.13 -21.04
CA LEU A 53 -11.34 0.41 -22.40
C LEU A 53 -11.81 -0.63 -23.40
N ASN A 54 -11.14 -1.78 -23.41
CA ASN A 54 -11.42 -2.84 -24.38
C ASN A 54 -12.83 -3.42 -24.23
N ASN A 55 -13.46 -3.22 -23.06
CA ASN A 55 -14.80 -3.71 -22.75
C ASN A 55 -15.91 -2.66 -22.96
N LYS A 56 -15.61 -1.41 -23.31
CA LYS A 56 -16.61 -0.35 -23.54
C LYS A 56 -16.46 0.25 -24.93
N GLU A 57 -17.48 0.07 -25.77
CA GLU A 57 -17.48 0.50 -27.19
C GLU A 57 -17.37 2.01 -27.41
N GLN A 58 -17.60 2.88 -26.41
CA GLN A 58 -17.31 4.31 -26.48
C GLN A 58 -17.56 4.98 -25.11
N SER A 59 -16.53 5.55 -24.49
CA SER A 59 -16.63 6.47 -23.33
C SER A 59 -15.27 7.12 -23.01
N PRO A 60 -15.17 8.24 -22.25
CA PRO A 60 -14.24 9.40 -22.41
C PRO A 60 -12.75 9.18 -22.10
N SER A 61 -12.30 7.96 -22.28
CA SER A 61 -11.11 7.35 -21.72
C SER A 61 -9.93 7.33 -22.69
N THR A 62 -10.14 7.86 -23.90
CA THR A 62 -9.11 8.15 -24.92
C THR A 62 -8.04 9.12 -24.45
N ILE A 63 -8.30 9.93 -23.40
CA ILE A 63 -7.38 10.95 -22.87
C ILE A 63 -6.57 10.46 -21.64
N VAL A 64 -7.07 9.47 -20.89
CA VAL A 64 -6.47 9.07 -19.60
C VAL A 64 -5.20 8.24 -19.78
N LEU A 65 -5.16 7.33 -20.76
CA LEU A 65 -3.99 6.48 -20.99
C LEU A 65 -2.78 7.21 -21.57
N PRO A 66 -2.91 8.16 -22.52
CA PRO A 66 -1.77 8.94 -22.98
C PRO A 66 -1.07 9.70 -21.84
N ARG A 67 -1.86 10.28 -20.91
CA ARG A 67 -1.33 10.98 -19.73
C ARG A 67 -0.64 10.03 -18.74
N HIS A 68 -1.11 8.80 -18.65
CA HIS A 68 -0.59 7.80 -17.72
C HIS A 68 0.07 6.64 -18.45
N ALA A 69 0.87 6.93 -19.48
CA ALA A 69 1.58 5.92 -20.24
C ALA A 69 2.37 4.98 -19.31
N ASN A 70 2.51 3.71 -19.71
CA ASN A 70 3.13 2.67 -18.89
C ASN A 70 4.66 2.80 -18.77
N ASN A 71 5.14 3.94 -18.26
CA ASN A 71 6.53 4.36 -18.14
C ASN A 71 6.70 5.31 -16.94
N SER A 72 7.92 5.75 -16.66
CA SER A 72 8.24 6.65 -15.54
C SER A 72 7.45 7.97 -15.57
N MET A 73 7.23 8.56 -16.74
CA MET A 73 6.46 9.80 -16.86
C MET A 73 4.98 9.60 -16.50
N GLY A 74 4.34 8.56 -17.03
CA GLY A 74 2.95 8.27 -16.71
C GLY A 74 2.75 7.85 -15.25
N PHE A 75 3.76 7.20 -14.66
CA PHE A 75 3.79 6.93 -13.22
C PHE A 75 3.80 8.23 -12.39
N LYS A 76 4.68 9.19 -12.72
CA LYS A 76 4.73 10.50 -12.03
C LYS A 76 3.40 11.27 -12.14
N ASN A 77 2.76 11.21 -13.31
CA ASN A 77 1.43 11.79 -13.49
C ASN A 77 0.38 11.11 -12.61
N TRP A 78 0.40 9.78 -12.55
CA TRP A 78 -0.52 9.01 -11.72
C TRP A 78 -0.35 9.35 -10.23
N CYS A 79 0.90 9.46 -9.77
CA CYS A 79 1.21 9.89 -8.42
C CYS A 79 0.72 11.30 -8.11
N THR A 80 0.93 12.24 -9.03
CA THR A 80 0.45 13.63 -8.88
C THR A 80 -1.07 13.68 -8.72
N GLU A 81 -1.81 12.89 -9.50
CA GLU A 81 -3.27 12.80 -9.38
C GLU A 81 -3.70 12.15 -8.07
N LYS A 82 -3.02 11.07 -7.65
CA LYS A 82 -3.28 10.41 -6.37
C LYS A 82 -3.07 11.35 -5.18
N ASP A 83 -1.96 12.10 -5.19
CA ASP A 83 -1.61 13.04 -4.14
C ASP A 83 -2.61 14.20 -4.06
N ARG A 84 -3.16 14.64 -5.19
CA ARG A 84 -4.24 15.66 -5.23
C ARG A 84 -5.59 15.13 -4.74
N SER A 85 -5.91 13.87 -5.03
CA SER A 85 -7.20 13.26 -4.67
C SER A 85 -7.31 12.88 -3.19
N SER A 86 -6.18 12.79 -2.49
CA SER A 86 -6.15 12.48 -1.06
C SER A 86 -6.53 13.72 -0.25
N SER A 87 -7.62 13.67 0.50
CA SER A 87 -8.04 14.80 1.33
C SER A 87 -7.01 15.14 2.41
N LEU A 88 -6.29 14.17 2.97
CA LEU A 88 -5.32 14.42 4.04
C LEU A 88 -4.00 14.96 3.49
N ILE A 89 -3.41 14.31 2.48
CA ILE A 89 -2.14 14.76 1.90
C ILE A 89 -2.34 15.99 1.02
N GLY A 90 -3.46 16.07 0.31
CA GLY A 90 -3.84 17.28 -0.43
C GLY A 90 -4.01 18.48 0.50
N GLN A 91 -4.65 18.31 1.67
CA GLN A 91 -4.72 19.37 2.68
C GLN A 91 -3.33 19.73 3.21
N ILE A 92 -2.47 18.74 3.51
CA ILE A 92 -1.08 18.96 3.94
C ILE A 92 -0.28 19.82 2.94
N VAL A 93 -0.39 19.49 1.65
CA VAL A 93 0.32 20.20 0.58
C VAL A 93 -0.26 21.61 0.38
N SER A 94 -1.59 21.75 0.31
CA SER A 94 -2.24 23.05 0.13
C SER A 94 -2.01 23.99 1.31
N ALA A 95 -1.94 23.47 2.53
CA ALA A 95 -1.66 24.27 3.71
C ALA A 95 -0.23 24.86 3.72
N ARG A 96 0.73 24.18 3.08
CA ARG A 96 2.09 24.72 2.85
C ARG A 96 2.08 25.83 1.79
N GLU A 97 1.33 25.66 0.70
CA GLU A 97 1.17 26.69 -0.34
C GLU A 97 0.47 27.95 0.20
N ASP A 98 -0.47 27.78 1.14
CA ASP A 98 -1.27 28.84 1.74
C ASP A 98 -0.74 29.34 3.10
N ASN A 99 0.38 28.81 3.60
CA ASN A 99 0.97 29.15 4.90
C ASN A 99 -0.02 28.99 6.09
N LYS A 100 -0.89 27.98 6.06
CA LYS A 100 -1.90 27.69 7.08
C LYS A 100 -1.49 26.54 8.01
N PRO A 101 -1.75 26.63 9.33
CA PRO A 101 -1.53 25.50 10.24
C PRO A 101 -2.51 24.36 9.96
N LEU A 102 -1.98 23.13 9.91
CA LEU A 102 -2.65 21.92 9.44
C LEU A 102 -3.52 21.21 10.47
N LEU A 103 -3.18 21.35 11.75
CA LEU A 103 -3.88 20.76 12.87
C LEU A 103 -4.20 21.88 13.86
N GLY A 104 -5.36 21.76 14.52
CA GLY A 104 -5.79 22.74 15.53
C GLY A 104 -4.78 22.90 16.68
N PRO A 105 -5.02 23.79 17.66
CA PRO A 105 -4.03 24.33 18.60
C PRO A 105 -3.46 23.33 19.66
N ARG A 106 -3.33 22.05 19.32
CA ARG A 106 -2.88 20.96 20.19
C ARG A 106 -1.76 20.10 19.61
N SER A 107 -1.31 20.31 18.38
CA SER A 107 -0.11 19.65 17.90
C SER A 107 1.14 20.42 18.31
N ARG A 108 2.21 19.69 18.62
CA ARG A 108 3.54 20.29 18.76
C ARG A 108 3.93 20.76 17.37
N GLU A 109 3.97 22.07 17.15
CA GLU A 109 4.26 22.71 15.85
C GLU A 109 5.51 22.12 15.17
N ASP A 110 6.52 21.74 15.95
CA ASP A 110 7.79 21.18 15.45
C ASP A 110 7.68 19.78 14.84
N ASP A 111 6.83 18.90 15.42
CA ASP A 111 6.67 17.53 14.93
C ASP A 111 5.90 17.53 13.61
N ASP A 112 4.82 18.31 13.53
CA ASP A 112 4.00 18.47 12.33
C ASP A 112 4.80 19.06 11.16
N GLN A 113 5.63 20.09 11.40
CA GLN A 113 6.42 20.70 10.35
C GLN A 113 7.43 19.71 9.75
N LYS A 114 8.11 18.94 10.60
CA LYS A 114 9.01 17.88 10.16
C LYS A 114 8.30 16.84 9.28
N TRP A 115 7.05 16.49 9.60
CA TRP A 115 6.24 15.57 8.79
C TRP A 115 5.90 16.12 7.42
N ILE A 116 5.50 17.39 7.37
CA ILE A 116 5.16 18.10 6.13
C ILE A 116 6.39 18.17 5.22
N ASP A 117 7.56 18.45 5.78
CA ASP A 117 8.81 18.57 5.03
C ASP A 117 9.21 17.21 4.43
N LEU A 118 9.20 16.13 5.23
CA LEU A 118 9.53 14.78 4.74
C LEU A 118 8.59 14.29 3.64
N LEU A 119 7.29 14.58 3.76
CA LEU A 119 6.33 14.21 2.72
C LEU A 119 6.51 15.06 1.48
N SER A 120 6.80 16.35 1.60
CA SER A 120 6.87 17.25 0.45
C SER A 120 7.89 16.83 -0.60
N ASP A 121 8.98 16.19 -0.17
CA ASP A 121 10.12 15.87 -1.02
C ASP A 121 10.02 14.51 -1.72
N ILE A 122 9.03 13.67 -1.38
CA ILE A 122 8.87 12.35 -2.01
C ILE A 122 7.85 12.39 -3.15
N PRO A 123 8.11 11.72 -4.29
CA PRO A 123 7.07 11.46 -5.27
C PRO A 123 6.07 10.46 -4.72
N CYS A 124 4.80 10.54 -5.13
CA CYS A 124 3.77 9.55 -4.77
C CYS A 124 3.52 9.47 -3.26
N ARG A 125 3.44 10.63 -2.59
CA ARG A 125 3.34 10.77 -1.13
C ARG A 125 2.28 9.86 -0.53
N GLN A 126 1.10 9.86 -1.14
CA GLN A 126 -0.04 9.08 -0.68
C GLN A 126 0.22 7.59 -0.68
N GLU A 127 0.93 7.10 -1.68
CA GLU A 127 1.17 5.67 -1.86
C GLU A 127 2.24 5.18 -0.87
N PHE A 128 3.31 5.96 -0.66
CA PHE A 128 4.31 5.63 0.35
C PHE A 128 3.77 5.75 1.78
N PHE A 129 2.96 6.77 2.07
CA PHE A 129 2.27 6.89 3.34
C PHE A 129 1.39 5.68 3.62
N GLN A 130 0.53 5.30 2.65
CA GLN A 130 -0.33 4.13 2.78
C GLN A 130 0.46 2.84 2.97
N TYR A 131 1.57 2.69 2.25
CA TYR A 131 2.44 1.53 2.36
C TYR A 131 2.96 1.38 3.79
N VAL A 132 3.61 2.41 4.32
CA VAL A 132 4.20 2.38 5.67
C VAL A 132 3.12 2.18 6.73
N GLN A 133 2.00 2.90 6.63
CA GLN A 133 0.90 2.76 7.59
C GLN A 133 0.26 1.39 7.58
N TRP A 134 0.09 0.79 6.40
CA TRP A 134 -0.43 -0.57 6.31
C TRP A 134 0.48 -1.55 7.05
N HIS A 135 1.80 -1.46 6.87
CA HIS A 135 2.75 -2.31 7.58
C HIS A 135 2.73 -2.06 9.10
N ASN A 136 2.79 -0.79 9.54
CA ASN A 136 2.73 -0.43 10.96
C ASN A 136 1.47 -1.00 11.63
N LEU A 137 0.30 -0.81 11.00
CA LEU A 137 -0.98 -1.28 11.53
C LEU A 137 -1.09 -2.80 11.50
N ALA A 138 -0.58 -3.46 10.46
CA ALA A 138 -0.58 -4.91 10.37
C ALA A 138 0.27 -5.54 11.49
N PHE A 139 1.46 -5.01 11.77
CA PHE A 139 2.29 -5.46 12.89
C PHE A 139 1.60 -5.24 14.24
N SER A 140 1.09 -4.02 14.51
CA SER A 140 0.36 -3.73 15.75
C SER A 140 -0.87 -4.65 15.91
N MET A 141 -1.61 -4.90 14.82
CA MET A 141 -2.75 -5.81 14.85
C MET A 141 -2.34 -7.24 15.23
N THR A 142 -1.31 -7.80 14.60
CA THR A 142 -0.94 -9.20 14.83
C THR A 142 -0.21 -9.41 16.15
N GLU A 143 0.66 -8.49 16.53
CA GLU A 143 1.53 -8.63 17.71
C GLU A 143 0.89 -8.10 18.99
N GLU A 144 0.24 -6.93 18.94
CA GLU A 144 -0.26 -6.25 20.14
C GLU A 144 -1.72 -6.61 20.43
N LEU A 145 -2.57 -6.58 19.40
CA LEU A 145 -4.02 -6.76 19.54
C LEU A 145 -4.43 -8.25 19.54
N LEU A 146 -4.04 -9.00 18.51
CA LEU A 146 -4.41 -10.41 18.37
C LEU A 146 -3.45 -11.35 19.11
N ARG A 147 -2.18 -10.95 19.28
CA ARG A 147 -1.12 -11.75 19.93
C ARG A 147 -0.99 -13.15 19.33
N ILE A 148 -1.07 -13.23 18.01
CA ILE A 148 -0.98 -14.49 17.27
C ILE A 148 0.42 -14.68 16.69
N PRO A 149 0.90 -15.94 16.58
CA PRO A 149 2.12 -16.23 15.85
C PRO A 149 2.06 -15.63 14.45
N THR A 150 3.10 -14.89 14.10
CA THR A 150 3.22 -14.23 12.79
C THR A 150 4.60 -14.50 12.22
N ILE A 151 4.67 -14.94 10.97
CA ILE A 151 5.93 -14.96 10.23
C ILE A 151 5.97 -13.82 9.22
N VAL A 152 7.15 -13.23 9.09
CA VAL A 152 7.44 -12.28 8.01
C VAL A 152 8.17 -13.02 6.90
N ILE A 153 7.68 -12.83 5.68
CA ILE A 153 8.30 -13.31 4.44
C ILE A 153 8.62 -12.10 3.58
N HIS A 154 9.86 -11.98 3.12
CA HIS A 154 10.24 -10.95 2.16
C HIS A 154 10.01 -11.47 0.75
N TYR A 155 9.40 -10.65 -0.11
CA TYR A 155 9.08 -11.04 -1.49
C TYR A 155 10.33 -11.49 -2.26
N ASN A 156 11.48 -10.87 -2.00
CA ASN A 156 12.75 -11.20 -2.64
C ASN A 156 13.27 -12.58 -2.22
N ASP A 157 12.87 -13.11 -1.06
CA ASP A 157 13.27 -14.44 -0.62
C ASP A 157 12.73 -15.53 -1.59
N TYR A 158 11.57 -15.30 -2.23
CA TYR A 158 11.09 -16.21 -3.28
C TYR A 158 11.98 -16.23 -4.53
N ARG A 159 12.73 -15.16 -4.80
CA ARG A 159 13.70 -15.11 -5.90
C ARG A 159 15.02 -15.75 -5.47
N ASP A 160 15.50 -15.39 -4.28
CA ASP A 160 16.87 -15.63 -3.86
C ASP A 160 17.03 -16.98 -3.11
N SER A 161 15.95 -17.47 -2.49
CA SER A 161 15.91 -18.68 -1.67
C SER A 161 14.52 -19.34 -1.70
N LEU A 162 14.03 -19.65 -2.93
CA LEU A 162 12.67 -20.14 -3.17
C LEU A 162 12.31 -21.36 -2.31
N LYS A 163 13.18 -22.37 -2.28
CA LYS A 163 12.93 -23.64 -1.60
C LYS A 163 12.82 -23.43 -0.09
N GLU A 164 13.75 -22.66 0.47
CA GLU A 164 13.80 -22.33 1.89
C GLU A 164 12.60 -21.48 2.29
N THR A 165 12.21 -20.52 1.45
CA THR A 165 11.05 -19.65 1.68
C THR A 165 9.74 -20.43 1.69
N ILE A 166 9.54 -21.32 0.70
CA ILE A 166 8.38 -22.21 0.66
C ILE A 166 8.37 -23.13 1.87
N GLN A 167 9.51 -23.73 2.21
CA GLN A 167 9.59 -24.63 3.36
C GLN A 167 9.26 -23.90 4.66
N LYS A 168 9.86 -22.73 4.90
CA LYS A 168 9.56 -21.88 6.06
C LYS A 168 8.07 -21.54 6.17
N LEU A 169 7.43 -21.20 5.04
CA LEU A 169 6.00 -20.91 4.99
C LEU A 169 5.16 -22.14 5.32
N LEU A 170 5.44 -23.28 4.69
CA LEU A 170 4.69 -24.52 4.88
C LEU A 170 4.86 -25.07 6.30
N ASP A 171 6.07 -25.02 6.86
CA ASP A 171 6.36 -25.41 8.24
C ASP A 171 5.56 -24.57 9.22
N PHE A 172 5.54 -23.24 9.03
CA PHE A 172 4.76 -22.35 9.86
C PHE A 172 3.25 -22.63 9.77
N LEU A 173 2.76 -22.99 8.59
CA LEU A 173 1.37 -23.36 8.36
C LEU A 173 1.05 -24.81 8.76
N GLU A 174 2.05 -25.60 9.16
CA GLU A 174 1.93 -27.03 9.46
C GLU A 174 1.38 -27.85 8.26
N LEU A 175 1.81 -27.48 7.05
CA LEU A 175 1.38 -28.11 5.81
C LEU A 175 2.50 -28.97 5.19
N PRO A 176 2.18 -30.12 4.59
CA PRO A 176 3.16 -30.93 3.89
C PRO A 176 3.58 -30.28 2.58
N ASN A 177 4.86 -30.35 2.26
CA ASN A 177 5.36 -29.99 0.93
C ASN A 177 5.21 -31.16 -0.05
N VAL A 178 4.06 -31.22 -0.73
CA VAL A 178 3.71 -32.34 -1.61
C VAL A 178 4.42 -32.32 -2.97
N GLN A 179 4.98 -31.17 -3.38
CA GLN A 179 5.66 -31.00 -4.67
C GLN A 179 6.76 -29.92 -4.59
N PRO A 180 7.91 -30.21 -3.96
CA PRO A 180 8.97 -29.22 -3.75
C PRO A 180 9.55 -28.67 -5.06
N ASP A 181 9.50 -29.45 -6.15
CA ASP A 181 10.14 -29.12 -7.43
C ASP A 181 9.17 -28.57 -8.49
N ALA A 182 7.87 -28.46 -8.20
CA ALA A 182 6.87 -28.02 -9.19
C ALA A 182 6.73 -26.50 -9.29
N VAL A 183 7.30 -25.75 -8.35
CA VAL A 183 7.11 -24.30 -8.27
C VAL A 183 8.25 -23.57 -8.95
N ILE A 184 7.97 -22.96 -10.10
CA ILE A 184 8.87 -21.99 -10.72
C ILE A 184 8.43 -20.60 -10.29
N PHE A 185 9.25 -19.92 -9.49
CA PHE A 185 9.00 -18.52 -9.16
C PHE A 185 9.36 -17.62 -10.34
N LYS A 186 8.37 -16.88 -10.83
CA LYS A 186 8.58 -15.82 -11.82
C LYS A 186 8.80 -14.52 -11.07
N ALA A 187 10.07 -14.15 -10.90
CA ALA A 187 10.44 -12.90 -10.26
C ALA A 187 9.73 -11.71 -10.95
N GLY A 188 9.32 -10.75 -10.12
CA GLY A 188 8.80 -9.48 -10.63
C GLY A 188 9.91 -8.69 -11.32
N LYS A 189 9.51 -7.62 -12.02
CA LYS A 189 10.47 -6.61 -12.47
C LYS A 189 10.90 -5.75 -11.28
N GLU A 190 12.14 -5.28 -11.33
CA GLU A 190 12.66 -4.19 -10.50
C GLU A 190 12.33 -2.87 -11.22
N TYR A 191 12.00 -1.83 -10.45
CA TYR A 191 11.48 -0.56 -10.99
C TYR A 191 12.28 0.66 -10.54
N PHE A 192 13.59 0.50 -10.33
CA PHE A 192 14.47 1.58 -9.91
C PHE A 192 14.49 2.77 -10.89
N ASP A 193 14.30 2.50 -12.19
CA ASP A 193 14.28 3.50 -13.26
C ASP A 193 13.06 4.45 -13.22
N TYR A 194 12.08 4.18 -12.36
CA TYR A 194 10.95 5.08 -12.11
C TYR A 194 11.31 6.26 -11.20
N TYR A 195 12.44 6.18 -10.49
CA TYR A 195 12.85 7.14 -9.47
C TYR A 195 14.24 7.71 -9.79
N SER A 196 14.44 8.99 -9.53
CA SER A 196 15.79 9.57 -9.51
C SER A 196 16.52 9.19 -8.22
N GLU A 197 17.85 9.34 -8.19
CA GLU A 197 18.63 9.14 -6.95
C GLU A 197 18.10 9.97 -5.77
N SER A 198 17.79 11.25 -6.02
CA SER A 198 17.22 12.13 -5.00
C SER A 198 15.85 11.65 -4.50
N ASP A 199 15.01 11.13 -5.41
CA ASP A 199 13.72 10.56 -5.00
C ASP A 199 13.94 9.38 -4.04
N ARG A 200 14.88 8.49 -4.37
CA ARG A 200 15.17 7.28 -3.59
C ARG A 200 15.68 7.60 -2.19
N GLN A 201 16.58 8.57 -2.06
CA GLN A 201 17.07 9.02 -0.75
C GLN A 201 15.99 9.73 0.08
N ALA A 202 15.14 10.54 -0.55
CA ALA A 202 14.01 11.18 0.13
C ALA A 202 13.00 10.13 0.61
N ILE A 203 12.67 9.15 -0.24
CA ILE A 203 11.77 8.04 0.11
C ILE A 203 12.35 7.20 1.24
N LYS A 204 13.64 6.85 1.21
CA LYS A 204 14.30 6.13 2.30
C LYS A 204 14.17 6.87 3.62
N SER A 205 14.45 8.18 3.61
CA SER A 205 14.38 9.03 4.80
C SER A 205 12.95 9.08 5.36
N PHE A 206 11.95 9.25 4.48
CA PHE A 206 10.54 9.21 4.86
C PHE A 206 10.14 7.84 5.45
N VAL A 207 10.44 6.75 4.74
CA VAL A 207 10.08 5.39 5.17
C VAL A 207 10.74 5.06 6.51
N MET A 208 12.01 5.41 6.70
CA MET A 208 12.71 5.22 7.97
C MET A 208 12.06 6.02 9.10
N ALA A 209 11.73 7.30 8.86
CA ALA A 209 11.16 8.16 9.88
C ALA A 209 9.71 7.77 10.26
N TYR A 210 8.95 7.20 9.32
CA TYR A 210 7.52 6.93 9.51
C TYR A 210 7.18 5.47 9.84
N SER A 211 8.15 4.56 9.67
CA SER A 211 8.00 3.19 10.10
C SER A 211 8.07 3.09 11.62
N THR A 212 7.25 2.22 12.23
CA THR A 212 7.57 1.72 13.57
C THR A 212 8.92 1.01 13.54
N ASN A 213 9.52 0.78 14.71
CA ASN A 213 10.78 0.05 14.78
C ASN A 213 10.67 -1.32 14.09
N GLU A 214 9.57 -2.04 14.36
CA GLU A 214 9.25 -3.35 13.82
C GLU A 214 9.15 -3.31 12.30
N THR A 215 8.37 -2.37 11.74
CA THR A 215 8.30 -2.17 10.28
C THR A 215 9.68 -1.85 9.71
N TRP A 216 10.45 -0.97 10.33
CA TRP A 216 11.76 -0.58 9.82
C TRP A 216 12.76 -1.74 9.83
N GLN A 217 12.73 -2.63 10.83
CA GLN A 217 13.57 -3.83 10.84
C GLN A 217 13.39 -4.68 9.58
N HIS A 218 12.18 -4.72 9.04
CA HIS A 218 11.85 -5.46 7.82
C HIS A 218 12.03 -4.67 6.52
N LEU A 219 12.22 -3.34 6.59
CA LEU A 219 12.40 -2.51 5.40
C LEU A 219 13.86 -2.06 5.20
N LYS A 220 14.66 -1.96 6.26
CA LYS A 220 16.03 -1.42 6.22
C LYS A 220 17.01 -2.21 5.34
N GLY A 221 16.70 -3.48 5.06
CA GLY A 221 17.52 -4.36 4.23
C GLY A 221 17.28 -4.20 2.73
N TYR A 222 16.24 -3.46 2.32
CA TYR A 222 16.04 -3.12 0.93
C TYR A 222 16.94 -1.96 0.51
N ASP A 223 17.48 -2.04 -0.70
CA ASP A 223 18.30 -0.99 -1.29
C ASP A 223 17.40 0.07 -1.92
N PHE A 224 17.34 1.27 -1.36
CA PHE A 224 16.53 2.37 -1.87
C PHE A 224 17.27 3.09 -2.98
#